data_AF-A0A2G4J4K1-F1
#
_entry.id   AF-A0A2G4J4K1-F1
#
_cell.length_a   1.000
_cell.length_b   1.000
_cell.length_c   1.000
_cell.angle_alpha   90.00
_cell.angle_beta   90.00
_cell.angle_gamma   90.00
#
_symmetry.space_group_name_H-M   'P 1'
#
loop_
_entity.id
_entity.type
_entity.pdbx_description
1 polymer ?
#
loop_
_entity_poly.entity_id
_entity_poly.type
_entity_poly.pdbx_seq_one_letter_code
_entity_poly.pdbx_strand_id
1 'polypeptide(L)'
;MEISVTGTTVYMSGPVVGGECDKLKQIIGTSQINLVVLSNSNGGNANTGYCIGETIRKHKISTSIEGFCLSSCSRMWLGGITRKLEGDDSTVGLHGNYKNSGHLIDESTTRLRAWIPRFAPGVDVELMNRWTELFYNKQMMYFYNKRAALCMNGRTDCSNIHGKNVFNAGLATQ
;
A
#
# COMPACT_ATOMS: atom_id res chain seq x y z
N MET A 1 8.98 9.41 -6.91
CA MET A 1 7.73 9.27 -7.67
C MET A 1 7.48 10.53 -8.49
N GLU A 2 6.90 10.34 -9.67
CA GLU A 2 6.25 11.42 -10.41
C GLU A 2 4.94 11.77 -9.72
N ILE A 3 4.64 13.07 -9.63
CA ILE A 3 3.42 13.59 -9.00
C ILE A 3 2.80 14.62 -9.94
N SER A 4 1.53 14.44 -10.30
CA SER A 4 0.76 15.41 -11.06
C SER A 4 -0.60 15.63 -10.41
N VAL A 5 -1.25 16.75 -10.75
CA VAL A 5 -2.56 17.14 -10.20
C VAL A 5 -3.49 17.44 -11.36
N THR A 6 -4.72 16.93 -11.29
CA THR A 6 -5.79 17.27 -12.24
C THR A 6 -7.10 17.44 -11.47
N GLY A 7 -7.64 18.66 -11.47
CA GLY A 7 -8.79 18.99 -10.63
C GLY A 7 -8.49 18.72 -9.15
N THR A 8 -9.28 17.85 -8.53
CA THR A 8 -9.15 17.45 -7.11
C THR A 8 -8.39 16.15 -6.90
N THR A 9 -7.73 15.63 -7.95
CA THR A 9 -7.03 14.34 -7.93
C THR A 9 -5.53 14.53 -8.05
N VAL A 10 -4.79 13.86 -7.17
CA VAL A 10 -3.33 13.72 -7.25
C VAL A 10 -3.00 12.34 -7.82
N TYR A 11 -2.16 12.30 -8.83
CA TYR A 11 -1.61 11.06 -9.39
C TYR A 11 -0.18 10.90 -8.91
N MET A 12 0.16 9.72 -8.41
CA MET A 12 1.50 9.40 -7.91
C MET A 12 1.98 8.10 -8.53
N SER A 13 3.04 8.17 -9.34
CA SER A 13 3.56 7.03 -10.10
C SER A 13 5.06 6.78 -9.89
N GLY A 14 5.46 5.50 -9.92
CA GLY A 14 6.86 5.09 -9.85
C GLY A 14 7.43 4.88 -8.43
N PRO A 15 8.77 4.87 -8.27
CA PRO A 15 9.41 4.49 -7.02
C PRO A 15 9.28 5.56 -5.92
N VAL A 16 9.08 5.13 -4.67
CA VAL A 16 9.02 5.99 -3.48
C VAL A 16 10.44 6.29 -3.00
N VAL A 17 10.94 7.53 -3.18
CA VAL A 17 12.37 7.83 -2.97
C VAL A 17 12.68 8.67 -1.72
N GLY A 18 11.72 9.39 -1.13
CA GLY A 18 11.95 10.14 0.11
C GLY A 18 11.10 11.40 0.25
N GLY A 19 11.19 12.29 -0.75
CA GLY A 19 10.63 13.65 -0.71
C GLY A 19 9.16 13.79 -1.09
N GLU A 20 8.48 12.69 -1.41
CA GLU A 20 7.09 12.71 -1.89
C GLU A 20 6.11 13.21 -0.83
N CYS A 21 6.38 12.96 0.46
CA CYS A 21 5.44 13.36 1.51
C CYS A 21 5.33 14.88 1.63
N ASP A 22 6.44 15.60 1.55
CA ASP A 22 6.42 17.06 1.66
C ASP A 22 5.79 17.71 0.43
N LYS A 23 6.05 17.15 -0.76
CA LYS A 23 5.36 17.56 -2.00
C LYS A 23 3.85 17.37 -1.90
N LEU A 24 3.40 16.22 -1.38
CA LEU A 24 1.97 15.96 -1.19
C LEU A 24 1.34 16.94 -0.18
N LYS A 25 2.00 17.21 0.95
CA LYS A 25 1.54 18.20 1.93
C LYS A 25 1.42 19.60 1.32
N GLN A 26 2.38 20.00 0.48
CA GLN A 26 2.33 21.28 -0.22
C GLN A 26 1.13 21.35 -1.17
N ILE A 27 0.88 20.29 -1.96
CA ILE A 27 -0.29 20.22 -2.87
C ILE A 27 -1.60 20.32 -2.08
N ILE A 28 -1.75 19.57 -0.99
CA ILE A 28 -2.96 19.60 -0.14
C ILE A 28 -3.12 20.98 0.54
N GLY A 29 -2.02 21.67 0.84
CA GLY A 29 -2.05 23.00 1.43
C GLY A 29 -2.53 24.11 0.49
N THR A 30 -2.47 23.88 -0.83
CA THR A 30 -2.85 24.88 -1.84
C THR A 30 -4.05 24.47 -2.69
N SER A 31 -4.56 23.25 -2.53
CA SER A 31 -5.65 22.72 -3.35
C SER A 31 -6.53 21.76 -2.56
N GLN A 32 -7.83 21.77 -2.84
CA GLN A 32 -8.75 20.79 -2.29
C GLN A 32 -8.58 19.45 -3.02
N ILE A 33 -7.94 18.49 -2.35
CA ILE A 33 -7.74 17.14 -2.87
C ILE A 33 -8.75 16.19 -2.22
N ASN A 34 -9.39 15.35 -3.01
CA ASN A 34 -10.31 14.31 -2.53
C ASN A 34 -9.89 12.88 -2.91
N LEU A 35 -8.97 12.73 -3.87
CA LEU A 35 -8.48 11.45 -4.36
C LEU A 35 -6.97 11.47 -4.62
N VAL A 36 -6.28 10.43 -4.16
CA VAL A 36 -4.93 10.07 -4.62
C VAL A 36 -4.99 8.77 -5.41
N VAL A 37 -4.58 8.82 -6.68
CA VAL A 37 -4.41 7.66 -7.54
C VAL A 37 -2.94 7.23 -7.50
N LEU A 38 -2.71 5.96 -7.13
CA LEU A 38 -1.39 5.36 -7.02
C LEU A 38 -1.20 4.36 -8.14
N SER A 39 -0.14 4.51 -8.93
CA SER A 39 0.10 3.66 -10.09
C SER A 39 1.55 3.21 -10.23
N ASN A 40 1.74 2.03 -10.82
CA ASN A 40 3.02 1.52 -11.27
C ASN A 40 4.18 1.65 -10.26
N SER A 41 3.90 1.41 -8.97
CA SER A 41 4.87 1.60 -7.89
C SER A 41 5.27 0.30 -7.22
N ASN A 42 6.57 0.00 -7.26
CA ASN A 42 7.17 -1.10 -6.47
C ASN A 42 7.43 -0.71 -5.01
N GLY A 43 7.05 0.51 -4.59
CA GLY A 43 7.40 1.07 -3.30
C GLY A 43 8.82 1.63 -3.26
N GLY A 44 9.49 1.48 -2.12
CA GLY A 44 10.80 2.07 -1.83
C GLY A 44 10.88 2.50 -0.37
N ASN A 45 11.12 3.79 -0.13
CA ASN A 45 11.29 4.33 1.22
C ASN A 45 10.06 4.07 2.11
N ALA A 46 10.28 3.28 3.18
CA ALA A 46 9.24 2.87 4.12
C ALA A 46 8.65 4.04 4.92
N ASN A 47 9.49 4.97 5.38
CA ASN A 47 9.06 6.12 6.19
C ASN A 47 8.21 7.10 5.36
N THR A 48 8.57 7.30 4.08
CA THR A 48 7.76 8.10 3.15
C THR A 48 6.38 7.47 2.94
N GLY A 49 6.31 6.13 2.80
CA GLY A 49 5.03 5.43 2.68
C GLY A 49 4.11 5.65 3.90
N TYR A 50 4.66 5.56 5.11
CA TYR A 50 3.92 5.87 6.34
C TYR A 50 3.46 7.34 6.39
N CYS A 51 4.37 8.28 6.13
CA CYS A 51 4.10 9.71 6.16
C CYS A 51 2.96 10.10 5.21
N ILE A 52 2.97 9.55 3.99
CA ILE A 52 1.93 9.81 3.00
C ILE A 52 0.60 9.17 3.41
N GLY A 53 0.59 7.91 3.86
CA GLY A 53 -0.64 7.26 4.33
C GLY A 53 -1.29 8.03 5.49
N GLU A 54 -0.48 8.49 6.45
CA GLU A 54 -0.93 9.33 7.56
C GLU A 54 -1.44 10.70 7.09
N THR A 55 -0.76 11.33 6.13
CA THR A 55 -1.18 12.62 5.57
C THR A 55 -2.51 12.50 4.84
N ILE A 56 -2.68 11.47 4.02
CA ILE A 56 -3.93 11.16 3.30
C ILE A 56 -5.07 10.97 4.30
N ARG A 57 -4.87 10.14 5.34
CA ARG A 57 -5.89 9.87 6.35
C ARG A 57 -6.27 11.13 7.12
N LYS A 58 -5.28 11.93 7.54
CA LYS A 58 -5.50 13.18 8.29
C LYS A 58 -6.42 14.14 7.54
N HIS A 59 -6.28 14.21 6.21
CA HIS A 59 -7.07 15.11 5.37
C HIS A 59 -8.32 14.46 4.78
N LYS A 60 -8.68 13.25 5.24
CA LYS A 60 -9.88 12.52 4.79
C LYS A 60 -9.92 12.31 3.26
N ILE A 61 -8.77 12.01 2.66
CA ILE A 61 -8.62 11.81 1.23
C ILE A 61 -8.85 10.33 0.89
N SER A 62 -9.50 10.05 -0.25
CA SER A 62 -9.68 8.69 -0.76
C SER A 62 -8.46 8.23 -1.57
N THR A 63 -8.26 6.93 -1.70
CA THR A 63 -7.18 6.35 -2.49
C THR A 63 -7.70 5.34 -3.49
N SER A 64 -7.09 5.33 -4.67
CA SER A 64 -7.28 4.27 -5.66
C SER A 64 -5.94 3.77 -6.18
N ILE A 65 -5.91 2.52 -6.63
CA ILE A 65 -4.77 1.95 -7.34
C ILE A 65 -5.17 1.70 -8.79
N GLU A 66 -4.34 2.20 -9.71
CA GLU A 66 -4.38 1.86 -11.12
C GLU A 66 -3.10 1.07 -11.48
N GLY A 67 -3.25 -0.19 -11.88
CA GLY A 67 -2.13 -1.09 -12.14
C GLY A 67 -1.59 -1.71 -10.85
N PHE A 68 -0.53 -1.17 -10.25
CA PHE A 68 0.03 -1.77 -9.03
C PHE A 68 0.65 -0.78 -8.04
N CYS A 69 0.54 -1.14 -6.77
CA CYS A 69 1.10 -0.38 -5.66
C CYS A 69 1.59 -1.35 -4.57
N LEU A 70 2.90 -1.58 -4.56
CA LEU A 70 3.54 -2.61 -3.74
C LEU A 70 4.35 -2.01 -2.60
N SER A 71 4.65 -2.82 -1.59
CA SER A 71 5.61 -2.45 -0.53
C SER A 71 5.21 -1.14 0.15
N SER A 72 6.08 -0.14 0.24
CA SER A 72 5.75 1.14 0.87
C SER A 72 4.63 1.90 0.18
N CYS A 73 4.36 1.68 -1.12
CA CYS A 73 3.20 2.27 -1.80
C CYS A 73 1.89 1.77 -1.17
N SER A 74 1.81 0.48 -0.80
CA SER A 74 0.60 -0.07 -0.16
C SER A 74 0.20 0.68 1.11
N ARG A 75 1.18 1.25 1.82
CA ARG A 75 0.95 2.07 3.03
C ARG A 75 0.37 3.43 2.68
N MET A 76 0.77 4.00 1.56
CA MET A 76 0.15 5.22 1.01
C MET A 76 -1.33 4.97 0.72
N TRP A 77 -1.62 3.87 0.01
CA TRP A 77 -2.99 3.48 -0.33
C TRP A 77 -3.85 3.21 0.91
N LEU A 78 -3.33 2.49 1.90
CA LEU A 78 -4.05 2.22 3.15
C LEU A 78 -4.49 3.50 3.90
N GLY A 79 -3.82 4.63 3.68
CA GLY A 79 -4.20 5.94 4.21
C GLY A 79 -5.61 6.40 3.85
N GLY A 80 -6.14 5.93 2.72
CA GLY A 80 -7.44 6.37 2.19
C GLY A 80 -8.60 6.17 3.17
N ILE A 81 -9.55 7.10 3.20
CA ILE A 81 -10.83 6.90 3.90
C ILE A 81 -11.77 5.97 3.13
N THR A 82 -11.67 6.00 1.80
CA THR A 82 -12.16 4.95 0.90
C THR A 82 -10.97 4.49 0.07
N ARG A 83 -10.93 3.19 -0.23
CA ARG A 83 -9.78 2.49 -0.81
C ARG A 83 -10.27 1.55 -1.90
N LYS A 84 -9.85 1.79 -3.14
CA LYS A 84 -10.28 1.04 -4.34
C LYS A 84 -9.10 0.47 -5.12
N LEU A 85 -9.37 -0.54 -5.95
CA LEU A 85 -8.49 -1.03 -7.02
C LEU A 85 -9.25 -0.89 -8.34
N GLU A 86 -8.72 -0.15 -9.32
CA GLU A 86 -9.37 0.08 -10.62
C GLU A 86 -9.17 -1.11 -11.56
N GLY A 87 -10.25 -1.80 -11.91
CA GLY A 87 -10.20 -2.95 -12.81
C GLY A 87 -9.71 -4.25 -12.15
N ASP A 88 -9.79 -5.35 -12.90
CA ASP A 88 -9.53 -6.69 -12.35
C ASP A 88 -8.05 -6.97 -12.09
N ASP A 89 -7.16 -6.31 -12.83
CA ASP A 89 -5.70 -6.51 -12.75
C ASP A 89 -5.01 -5.58 -11.75
N SER A 90 -5.72 -4.57 -11.24
CA SER A 90 -5.16 -3.69 -10.22
C SER A 90 -4.85 -4.44 -8.94
N THR A 91 -3.68 -4.18 -8.37
CA THR A 91 -3.19 -4.96 -7.23
C THR A 91 -2.45 -4.13 -6.18
N VAL A 92 -2.69 -4.49 -4.92
CA VAL A 92 -1.88 -4.06 -3.78
C VAL A 92 -1.00 -5.23 -3.33
N GLY A 93 0.29 -4.95 -3.15
CA GLY A 93 1.26 -5.94 -2.66
C GLY A 93 1.77 -5.56 -1.28
N LEU A 94 1.59 -6.44 -0.31
CA LEU A 94 1.94 -6.23 1.09
C LEU A 94 3.03 -7.21 1.55
N HIS A 95 3.95 -6.67 2.34
CA HIS A 95 5.03 -7.40 3.01
C HIS A 95 5.62 -6.55 4.16
N GLY A 96 6.64 -7.06 4.85
CA GLY A 96 7.31 -6.39 5.97
C GLY A 96 8.23 -5.20 5.58
N ASN A 97 9.18 -4.88 6.46
CA ASN A 97 10.31 -3.99 6.15
C ASN A 97 11.59 -4.81 6.11
N TYR A 98 12.52 -4.45 5.23
CA TYR A 98 13.71 -5.25 4.98
C TYR A 98 14.98 -4.42 5.06
N LYS A 99 16.06 -5.05 5.50
CA LYS A 99 17.42 -4.53 5.43
C LYS A 99 17.86 -4.48 3.96
N ASN A 100 18.97 -3.79 3.68
CA ASN A 100 19.60 -3.83 2.35
C ASN A 100 20.02 -5.25 1.93
N SER A 101 20.26 -6.15 2.89
CA SER A 101 20.51 -7.58 2.65
C SER A 101 19.25 -8.38 2.24
N GLY A 102 18.08 -7.74 2.19
CA GLY A 102 16.81 -8.36 1.85
C GLY A 102 16.13 -9.14 2.97
N HIS A 103 16.72 -9.18 4.17
CA HIS A 103 16.15 -9.87 5.33
C HIS A 103 15.20 -8.96 6.13
N LEU A 104 14.17 -9.56 6.73
CA LEU A 104 13.18 -8.88 7.56
C LEU A 104 13.84 -8.08 8.71
N ILE A 105 13.22 -6.96 9.06
CA ILE A 105 13.56 -6.16 10.24
C ILE A 105 12.47 -6.38 11.30
N ASP A 106 12.75 -7.22 12.29
CA ASP A 106 11.79 -7.66 13.30
C ASP A 106 11.11 -6.50 14.05
N GLU A 107 11.88 -5.48 14.45
CA GLU A 107 11.34 -4.29 15.13
C GLU A 107 10.30 -3.55 14.27
N SER A 108 10.52 -3.50 12.96
CA SER A 108 9.60 -2.86 12.03
C SER A 108 8.31 -3.66 11.83
N THR A 109 8.33 -4.98 12.06
CA THR A 109 7.15 -5.84 12.01
C THR A 109 6.14 -5.44 13.10
N THR A 110 6.61 -5.22 14.32
CA THR A 110 5.76 -4.74 15.44
C THR A 110 5.13 -3.40 15.12
N ARG A 111 5.93 -2.43 14.63
CA ARG A 111 5.42 -1.11 14.20
C ARG A 111 4.35 -1.26 13.11
N LEU A 112 4.61 -2.09 12.10
CA LEU A 112 3.69 -2.26 10.97
C LEU A 112 2.36 -2.90 11.41
N ARG A 113 2.41 -3.92 12.27
CA ARG A 113 1.22 -4.58 12.83
C ARG A 113 0.39 -3.66 13.71
N ALA A 114 1.01 -2.75 14.46
CA ALA A 114 0.28 -1.73 15.20
C ALA A 114 -0.30 -0.64 14.29
N TRP A 115 0.37 -0.35 13.18
CA TRP A 115 -0.04 0.69 12.24
C TRP A 115 -1.25 0.26 11.41
N ILE A 116 -1.25 -0.94 10.80
CA ILE A 116 -2.28 -1.37 9.84
C ILE A 116 -3.72 -1.25 10.40
N PRO A 117 -4.07 -1.77 11.60
CA PRO A 117 -5.44 -1.72 12.11
C PRO A 117 -6.00 -0.31 12.32
N ARG A 118 -5.13 0.70 12.50
CA ARG A 118 -5.56 2.12 12.59
C ARG A 118 -6.13 2.63 11.27
N PHE A 119 -5.71 2.05 10.15
CA PHE A 119 -6.13 2.44 8.79
C PHE A 119 -7.07 1.42 8.16
N ALA A 120 -6.97 0.15 8.56
CA ALA A 120 -7.79 -0.97 8.14
C ALA A 120 -8.36 -1.72 9.37
N PRO A 121 -9.36 -1.18 10.08
CA PRO A 121 -9.85 -1.81 11.32
C PRO A 121 -10.43 -3.23 11.14
N GLY A 122 -10.98 -3.51 9.95
CA GLY A 122 -11.51 -4.83 9.60
C GLY A 122 -10.48 -5.77 8.96
N VAL A 123 -9.19 -5.45 9.03
CA VAL A 123 -8.14 -6.27 8.42
C VAL A 123 -8.18 -7.71 8.95
N ASP A 124 -8.02 -8.68 8.06
CA ASP A 124 -7.82 -10.07 8.45
C ASP A 124 -6.47 -10.19 9.18
N VAL A 125 -6.52 -10.40 10.50
CA VAL A 125 -5.35 -10.43 11.37
C VAL A 125 -4.44 -11.62 11.05
N GLU A 126 -4.99 -12.76 10.63
CA GLU A 126 -4.19 -13.93 10.28
C GLU A 126 -3.37 -13.65 9.01
N LEU A 127 -4.02 -13.11 7.97
CA LEU A 127 -3.31 -12.72 6.76
C LEU A 127 -2.30 -11.60 7.06
N MET A 128 -2.67 -10.63 7.90
CA MET A 128 -1.77 -9.56 8.32
C MET A 128 -0.51 -10.11 8.95
N ASN A 129 -0.65 -11.05 9.87
CA ASN A 129 0.50 -11.68 10.51
C ASN A 129 1.37 -12.38 9.47
N ARG A 130 0.76 -13.12 8.54
CA ARG A 130 1.48 -13.83 7.46
C ARG A 130 2.29 -12.90 6.56
N TRP A 131 1.72 -11.83 6.01
CA TRP A 131 2.50 -10.96 5.11
C TRP A 131 3.54 -10.12 5.83
N THR A 132 3.35 -9.83 7.12
CA THR A 132 4.31 -9.04 7.92
C THR A 132 5.50 -9.85 8.42
N GLU A 133 5.44 -11.19 8.39
CA GLU A 133 6.51 -12.13 8.77
C GLU A 133 7.28 -12.73 7.59
N LEU A 134 6.98 -12.33 6.36
CA LEU A 134 7.71 -12.80 5.19
C LEU A 134 9.20 -12.45 5.31
N PHE A 135 10.04 -13.48 5.30
CA PHE A 135 11.44 -13.39 5.69
C PHE A 135 12.32 -12.63 4.68
N TYR A 136 11.97 -12.68 3.39
CA TYR A 136 12.74 -12.06 2.30
C TYR A 136 11.94 -11.02 1.53
N ASN A 137 12.62 -9.94 1.11
CA ASN A 137 12.02 -8.83 0.37
C ASN A 137 11.47 -9.17 -1.03
N LYS A 138 11.74 -10.38 -1.53
CA LYS A 138 11.17 -10.93 -2.77
C LYS A 138 9.82 -11.63 -2.56
N GLN A 139 9.45 -11.86 -1.30
CA GLN A 139 8.20 -12.49 -0.91
C GLN A 139 7.12 -11.41 -0.76
N MET A 140 5.91 -11.71 -1.20
CA MET A 140 4.84 -10.72 -1.18
C MET A 140 3.48 -11.38 -1.16
N MET A 141 2.55 -10.79 -0.41
CA MET A 141 1.14 -11.13 -0.52
C MET A 141 0.43 -10.10 -1.38
N TYR A 142 -0.11 -10.56 -2.50
CA TYR A 142 -0.86 -9.75 -3.45
C TYR A 142 -2.35 -9.89 -3.21
N PHE A 143 -3.06 -8.77 -3.28
CA PHE A 143 -4.51 -8.72 -3.23
C PHE A 143 -5.04 -8.04 -4.48
N TYR A 144 -6.13 -8.60 -5.00
CA TYR A 144 -6.88 -8.15 -6.17
C TYR A 144 -8.35 -8.05 -5.79
N ASN A 145 -9.17 -7.48 -6.68
CA ASN A 145 -10.61 -7.40 -6.48
C ASN A 145 -11.28 -8.78 -6.28
N LYS A 146 -10.79 -9.81 -7.00
CA LYS A 146 -11.43 -11.14 -7.02
C LYS A 146 -10.61 -12.26 -6.36
N ARG A 147 -9.34 -12.02 -6.02
CA ARG A 147 -8.43 -13.05 -5.49
C ARG A 147 -7.31 -12.46 -4.64
N ALA A 148 -6.58 -13.33 -3.96
CA ALA A 148 -5.32 -13.03 -3.31
C ALA A 148 -4.31 -14.16 -3.58
N ALA A 149 -3.03 -13.84 -3.55
CA ALA A 149 -1.95 -14.80 -3.76
C ALA A 149 -0.76 -14.49 -2.86
N LEU A 150 -0.12 -15.53 -2.32
CA LEU A 150 1.18 -15.42 -1.66
C LEU A 150 2.24 -15.88 -2.64
N CYS A 151 3.23 -15.02 -2.88
CA CYS A 151 4.35 -15.35 -3.74
C CYS A 151 5.65 -15.40 -2.95
N MET A 152 6.42 -16.48 -3.13
CA MET A 152 7.63 -16.75 -2.35
C MET A 152 8.92 -16.31 -3.05
N ASN A 153 8.86 -16.07 -4.36
CA ASN A 153 9.97 -15.55 -5.14
C ASN A 153 9.48 -14.73 -6.33
N GLY A 154 9.33 -13.41 -6.14
CA GLY A 154 8.80 -12.54 -7.19
C GLY A 154 7.35 -12.89 -7.55
N ARG A 155 6.93 -12.61 -8.79
CA ARG A 155 5.57 -12.94 -9.27
C ARG A 155 5.44 -14.29 -9.97
N THR A 156 6.51 -15.08 -10.03
CA THR A 156 6.56 -16.34 -10.78
C THR A 156 6.25 -17.57 -9.94
N ASP A 157 6.46 -17.48 -8.63
CA ASP A 157 6.20 -18.56 -7.66
C ASP A 157 5.11 -18.10 -6.69
N CYS A 158 3.85 -18.34 -7.06
CA CYS A 158 2.68 -17.82 -6.38
C CYS A 158 1.64 -18.92 -6.11
N SER A 159 1.11 -18.95 -4.89
CA SER A 159 -0.01 -19.80 -4.50
C SER A 159 -1.23 -18.95 -4.18
N ASN A 160 -2.40 -19.34 -4.68
CA ASN A 160 -3.67 -18.67 -4.39
C ASN A 160 -4.02 -18.80 -2.89
N ILE A 161 -4.53 -17.73 -2.31
CA ILE A 161 -5.14 -17.75 -0.98
C ILE A 161 -6.64 -17.96 -1.16
N HIS A 162 -7.09 -19.21 -0.98
CA HIS A 162 -8.47 -19.61 -1.25
C HIS A 162 -9.49 -18.74 -0.50
N GLY A 163 -10.50 -18.30 -1.25
CA GLY A 163 -11.60 -17.51 -0.71
C GLY A 163 -11.21 -16.10 -0.24
N LYS A 164 -9.99 -15.62 -0.50
CA LYS A 164 -9.54 -14.28 -0.09
C LYS A 164 -9.39 -13.33 -1.28
N ASN A 165 -9.69 -12.06 -1.04
CA ASN A 165 -9.50 -10.94 -1.95
C ASN A 165 -9.26 -9.65 -1.15
N VAL A 166 -9.09 -8.51 -1.81
CA VAL A 166 -8.80 -7.23 -1.14
C VAL A 166 -9.94 -6.78 -0.19
N PHE A 167 -11.18 -7.15 -0.47
CA PHE A 167 -12.35 -6.72 0.32
C PHE A 167 -12.52 -7.56 1.58
N ASN A 168 -12.55 -8.88 1.46
CA ASN A 168 -12.74 -9.77 2.61
C ASN A 168 -11.48 -9.95 3.46
N ALA A 169 -10.33 -9.46 2.99
CA ALA A 169 -9.15 -9.23 3.81
C ALA A 169 -9.22 -7.91 4.61
N GLY A 170 -10.28 -7.10 4.45
CA GLY A 170 -10.48 -5.83 5.14
C GLY A 170 -9.60 -4.67 4.66
N LEU A 171 -8.98 -4.83 3.48
CA LEU A 171 -8.00 -3.87 2.95
C LEU A 171 -8.66 -2.80 2.06
N ALA A 172 -9.58 -3.18 1.17
CA ALA A 172 -10.37 -2.23 0.39
C ALA A 172 -11.70 -1.93 1.09
N THR A 173 -12.39 -0.87 0.68
CA THR A 173 -13.68 -0.49 1.28
C THR A 173 -14.86 -0.60 0.34
N GLN A 174 -14.70 -0.31 -0.96
CA GLN A 174 -15.72 -0.39 -2.02
C GLN A 174 -15.05 -0.34 -3.38
#